data_AF-A0A1E1W2W4-F1
#
_entry.id   AF-A0A1E1W2W4-F1
#
_cell.length_a   1.000
_cell.length_b   1.000
_cell.length_c   1.000
_cell.angle_alpha   90.00
_cell.angle_beta   90.00
_cell.angle_gamma   90.00
#
_symmetry.space_group_name_H-M   'P 1'
#
loop_
_entity.id
_entity.type
_entity.pdbx_description
1 polymer ?
#
loop_
_entity_poly.entity_id
_entity_poly.type
_entity_poly.pdbx_seq_one_letter_code
_entity_poly.pdbx_strand_id
1 'polypeptide(L)'
;RRANVDEFSGCTVAIDSYCWLHKGAFACADKLVRGEDTDIHIKYCLKYVTMLLSKNIKPILVFDGRHLPAKAMTESKRRESRDISKKRAAELLSLGKIEEARSYMRRSVDITHSMALKLIKECRKRNVDCIVAPYEADSQLAYLNVKKFAHLVITEDSDLILFGCTKVLFKMDLD
;
A
#
# COMPACT_ATOMS: atom_id res chain seq x y z
N ARG A 1 -18.72 12.06 -1.09
CA ARG A 1 -19.83 11.40 -1.82
C ARG A 1 -19.40 10.00 -2.22
N ARG A 2 -20.32 9.07 -2.47
CA ARG A 2 -19.98 7.84 -3.21
C ARG A 2 -19.59 8.22 -4.65
N ALA A 3 -18.63 7.48 -5.21
CA ALA A 3 -18.14 7.71 -6.56
C ALA A 3 -17.74 6.37 -7.18
N ASN A 4 -17.99 6.21 -8.47
CA ASN A 4 -17.38 5.14 -9.25
C ASN A 4 -16.09 5.67 -9.89
N VAL A 5 -15.08 4.81 -9.96
CA VAL A 5 -13.79 5.16 -10.58
C VAL A 5 -13.93 5.52 -12.08
N ASP A 6 -14.96 5.03 -12.77
CA ASP A 6 -15.29 5.38 -14.16
C ASP A 6 -15.51 6.89 -14.36
N GLU A 7 -15.96 7.60 -13.32
CA GLU A 7 -16.16 9.05 -13.35
C GLU A 7 -14.86 9.84 -13.55
N PHE A 8 -13.70 9.19 -13.39
CA PHE A 8 -12.39 9.82 -13.48
C PHE A 8 -11.62 9.43 -14.76
N SER A 9 -12.31 8.87 -15.77
CA SER A 9 -11.71 8.61 -17.08
C SER A 9 -11.01 9.86 -17.65
N GLY A 10 -9.80 9.67 -18.20
CA GLY A 10 -8.93 10.74 -18.68
C GLY A 10 -8.13 11.46 -17.59
N CYS A 11 -8.37 11.18 -16.30
CA CYS A 11 -7.63 11.81 -15.22
C CYS A 11 -6.31 11.08 -14.92
N THR A 12 -5.31 11.85 -14.48
CA THR A 12 -4.17 11.35 -13.71
C THR A 12 -4.51 11.19 -12.23
N VAL A 13 -4.14 10.06 -11.62
CA VAL A 13 -4.42 9.74 -10.21
C VAL A 13 -3.13 9.36 -9.48
N ALA A 14 -2.89 9.94 -8.31
CA ALA A 14 -1.75 9.54 -7.47
C ALA A 14 -2.21 8.54 -6.42
N ILE A 15 -1.44 7.48 -6.21
CA ILE A 15 -1.85 6.33 -5.39
C ILE A 15 -0.87 6.16 -4.25
N ASP A 16 -1.39 6.07 -3.04
CA ASP A 16 -0.67 5.53 -1.91
C ASP A 16 -0.47 4.02 -2.09
N SER A 17 0.74 3.64 -2.48
CA SER A 17 1.05 2.25 -2.83
C SER A 17 1.16 1.34 -1.61
N TYR A 18 1.48 1.89 -0.43
CA TYR A 18 1.63 1.10 0.79
C TYR A 18 0.28 0.59 1.28
N CYS A 19 -0.80 1.38 1.12
CA CYS A 19 -2.17 0.93 1.36
C CYS A 19 -2.49 -0.38 0.62
N TRP A 20 -2.16 -0.47 -0.67
CA TRP A 20 -2.40 -1.68 -1.47
C TRP A 20 -1.44 -2.81 -1.15
N LEU A 21 -0.16 -2.52 -0.90
CA LEU A 21 0.83 -3.54 -0.52
C LEU A 21 0.44 -4.21 0.81
N HIS A 22 -0.01 -3.44 1.81
CA HIS A 22 -0.49 -4.00 3.07
C HIS A 22 -1.71 -4.92 2.86
N LYS A 23 -2.72 -4.48 2.11
CA LYS A 23 -3.90 -5.31 1.80
C LYS A 23 -3.53 -6.57 1.03
N GLY A 24 -2.68 -6.46 0.01
CA GLY A 24 -2.21 -7.59 -0.79
C GLY A 24 -1.39 -8.58 0.02
N ALA A 25 -0.58 -8.10 0.96
CA ALA A 25 0.24 -8.95 1.81
C ALA A 25 -0.58 -9.77 2.82
N PHE A 26 -1.77 -9.32 3.22
CA PHE A 26 -2.68 -10.10 4.07
C PHE A 26 -3.16 -11.40 3.41
N ALA A 27 -3.22 -11.44 2.07
CA ALA A 27 -3.62 -12.63 1.31
C ALA A 27 -2.52 -13.70 1.23
N CYS A 28 -1.27 -13.34 1.58
CA CYS A 28 -0.12 -14.26 1.58
C CYS A 28 0.74 -14.11 2.84
N ALA A 29 0.11 -13.73 3.96
CA ALA A 29 0.80 -13.44 5.20
C ALA A 29 1.52 -14.68 5.76
N ASP A 30 0.94 -15.86 5.56
CA ASP A 30 1.53 -17.15 5.91
C ASP A 30 2.88 -17.38 5.22
N LYS A 31 2.94 -17.16 3.90
CA LYS A 31 4.16 -17.30 3.10
C LYS A 31 5.21 -16.28 3.51
N LEU A 32 4.80 -15.02 3.66
CA LEU A 32 5.69 -13.92 4.02
C LEU A 32 6.32 -14.12 5.40
N VAL A 33 5.55 -14.59 6.38
CA VAL A 33 6.05 -14.85 7.74
C VAL A 33 7.02 -16.04 7.77
N ARG A 34 6.83 -17.03 6.89
CA ARG A 34 7.73 -18.17 6.70
C ARG A 34 8.98 -17.86 5.88
N GLY A 35 9.07 -16.67 5.29
CA GLY A 35 10.18 -16.28 4.41
C GLY A 35 10.12 -16.94 3.03
N GLU A 36 8.96 -17.46 2.63
CA GLU A 36 8.73 -18.05 1.31
C GLU A 36 8.57 -16.94 0.26
N ASP A 37 9.18 -17.10 -0.91
CA ASP A 37 9.01 -16.15 -2.01
C ASP A 37 7.57 -16.21 -2.55
N THR A 38 6.98 -15.05 -2.76
CA THR A 38 5.59 -14.92 -3.23
C THR A 38 5.42 -13.62 -3.99
N ASP A 39 4.57 -13.66 -5.02
CA ASP A 39 4.19 -12.50 -5.83
C ASP A 39 2.71 -12.12 -5.66
N ILE A 40 1.99 -12.76 -4.73
CA ILE A 40 0.55 -12.55 -4.52
C ILE A 40 0.22 -11.09 -4.21
N HIS A 41 1.02 -10.44 -3.35
CA HIS A 41 0.86 -9.03 -3.01
C HIS A 41 1.14 -8.10 -4.21
N ILE A 42 2.06 -8.48 -5.09
CA ILE A 42 2.34 -7.75 -6.34
C ILE A 42 1.17 -7.88 -7.30
N LYS A 43 0.71 -9.12 -7.55
CA LYS A 43 -0.47 -9.41 -8.38
C LYS A 43 -1.71 -8.68 -7.88
N TYR A 44 -1.89 -8.61 -6.56
CA TYR A 44 -2.98 -7.84 -5.94
C TYR A 44 -2.93 -6.36 -6.37
N CYS A 45 -1.79 -5.68 -6.22
CA CYS A 45 -1.64 -4.29 -6.62
C CYS A 45 -1.82 -4.10 -8.14
N LEU A 46 -1.29 -5.02 -8.95
CA LEU A 46 -1.37 -4.96 -10.40
C LEU A 46 -2.80 -5.11 -10.94
N LYS A 47 -3.70 -5.79 -10.21
CA LYS A 47 -5.13 -5.82 -10.57
C LYS A 47 -5.74 -4.43 -10.58
N TYR A 48 -5.48 -3.63 -9.54
CA TYR A 48 -5.94 -2.25 -9.46
C TYR A 48 -5.31 -1.37 -10.53
N VAL A 49 -4.00 -1.51 -10.77
CA VAL A 49 -3.31 -0.79 -11.85
C VAL A 49 -3.94 -1.10 -13.21
N THR A 50 -4.18 -2.38 -13.49
CA THR A 50 -4.80 -2.82 -14.75
C THR A 50 -6.22 -2.28 -14.89
N MET A 51 -7.00 -2.29 -13.82
CA MET A 51 -8.35 -1.73 -13.79
C MET A 51 -8.32 -0.22 -14.11
N LEU A 52 -7.46 0.56 -13.47
CA LEU A 52 -7.34 2.00 -13.74
C LEU A 52 -6.95 2.28 -15.20
N LEU A 53 -5.95 1.57 -15.72
CA LEU A 53 -5.54 1.71 -17.11
C LEU A 53 -6.67 1.36 -18.09
N SER A 54 -7.45 0.31 -17.81
CA SER A 54 -8.59 -0.09 -18.64
C SER A 54 -9.70 0.97 -18.70
N LYS A 55 -9.77 1.84 -17.69
CA LYS A 55 -10.73 2.94 -17.57
C LYS A 55 -10.17 4.27 -18.10
N ASN A 56 -9.06 4.22 -18.84
CA ASN A 56 -8.36 5.40 -19.37
C ASN A 56 -7.90 6.37 -18.26
N ILE A 57 -7.50 5.83 -17.11
CA ILE A 57 -6.97 6.59 -15.98
C ILE A 57 -5.46 6.40 -15.95
N LYS A 58 -4.70 7.49 -15.79
CA LYS A 58 -3.24 7.45 -15.69
C LYS A 58 -2.79 7.35 -14.22
N PRO A 59 -2.36 6.17 -13.73
CA PRO A 59 -1.87 6.03 -12.36
C PRO A 59 -0.43 6.53 -12.19
N ILE A 60 -0.17 7.18 -11.05
CA ILE A 60 1.16 7.45 -10.50
C ILE A 60 1.24 6.77 -9.14
N LEU A 61 2.05 5.72 -9.03
CA LEU A 61 2.26 5.02 -7.76
C LEU A 61 3.29 5.76 -6.92
N VAL A 62 2.92 6.17 -5.71
CA VAL A 62 3.80 6.82 -4.75
C VAL A 62 4.14 5.84 -3.63
N PHE A 63 5.42 5.76 -3.29
CA PHE A 63 5.96 4.87 -2.26
C PHE A 63 6.66 5.70 -1.19
N ASP A 64 6.63 5.22 0.05
CA ASP A 64 7.47 5.77 1.12
C ASP A 64 8.96 5.59 0.78
N GLY A 65 9.75 6.57 1.19
CA GLY A 65 11.20 6.53 1.20
C GLY A 65 11.75 6.39 2.60
N ARG A 66 12.50 7.39 3.07
CA ARG A 66 13.17 7.31 4.38
C ARG A 66 12.18 7.47 5.53
N HIS A 67 12.50 6.87 6.67
CA HIS A 67 11.77 7.10 7.91
C HIS A 67 11.88 8.56 8.35
N LEU A 68 10.75 9.16 8.70
CA LEU A 68 10.68 10.50 9.26
C LEU A 68 11.04 10.45 10.76
N PRO A 69 12.05 11.22 11.23
CA PRO A 69 12.45 11.22 12.64
C PRO A 69 11.29 11.54 13.60
N ALA A 70 10.38 12.43 13.20
CA ALA A 70 9.21 12.80 13.98
C ALA A 70 8.24 11.61 14.25
N LYS A 71 8.26 10.55 13.42
CA LYS A 71 7.46 9.34 13.59
C LYS A 71 8.26 8.15 14.16
N ALA A 72 9.50 8.35 14.61
CA ALA A 72 10.35 7.27 15.12
C ALA A 72 9.67 6.46 16.27
N MET A 73 8.98 7.15 17.18
CA MET A 73 8.25 6.50 18.27
C MET A 73 7.08 5.65 17.77
N THR A 74 6.34 6.12 16.77
CA THR A 74 5.23 5.38 16.16
C THR A 74 5.73 4.14 15.43
N GLU A 75 6.82 4.28 14.66
CA GLU A 75 7.44 3.16 13.97
C GLU A 75 8.02 2.12 14.93
N SER A 76 8.60 2.56 16.06
CA SER A 76 9.06 1.66 17.13
C SER A 76 7.90 0.84 17.71
N LYS A 77 6.77 1.48 18.05
CA LYS A 77 5.57 0.79 18.55
C LYS A 77 4.99 -0.18 17.52
N ARG A 78 4.98 0.20 16.24
CA ARG A 78 4.54 -0.67 15.14
C ARG A 78 5.45 -1.90 15.02
N ARG A 79 6.78 -1.72 15.11
CA ARG A 79 7.75 -2.82 15.10
C ARG A 79 7.54 -3.77 16.28
N GLU A 80 7.42 -3.23 17.49
CA GLU A 80 7.18 -4.02 18.70
C GLU A 80 5.88 -4.84 18.59
N SER A 81 4.80 -4.22 18.11
CA SER A 81 3.52 -4.92 17.89
C SER A 81 3.63 -6.06 16.87
N ARG A 82 4.42 -5.85 15.80
CA ARG A 82 4.70 -6.90 14.80
C ARG A 82 5.50 -8.05 15.42
N ASP A 83 6.51 -7.75 16.23
CA ASP A 83 7.34 -8.75 16.90
C ASP A 83 6.54 -9.61 17.90
N ILE A 84 5.67 -8.97 18.69
CA ILE A 84 4.74 -9.67 19.59
C ILE A 84 3.81 -10.58 18.79
N SER A 85 3.24 -10.07 17.69
CA SER A 85 2.35 -10.84 16.82
C SER A 85 3.07 -12.02 16.18
N LYS A 86 4.33 -11.83 15.77
CA LYS A 86 5.16 -12.89 15.17
C LYS A 86 5.45 -14.01 16.16
N LYS A 87 5.83 -13.67 17.41
CA LYS A 87 6.04 -14.66 18.48
C LYS A 87 4.76 -15.45 18.75
N ARG A 88 3.62 -14.76 18.87
CA ARG A 88 2.33 -15.42 19.11
C ARG A 88 1.90 -16.33 17.96
N ALA A 89 2.14 -15.91 16.71
CA ALA A 89 1.89 -16.74 15.54
C ALA A 89 2.76 -18.02 15.56
N ALA A 90 4.04 -17.91 15.91
CA ALA A 90 4.95 -19.06 16.00
C ALA A 90 4.52 -20.06 17.08
N GLU A 91 4.12 -19.58 18.26
CA GLU A 91 3.57 -20.43 19.34
C GLU A 91 2.34 -21.21 18.86
N LEU A 92 1.36 -20.53 18.26
CA LEU A 92 0.14 -21.18 17.77
C LEU A 92 0.41 -22.19 16.66
N LEU A 93 1.35 -21.90 15.76
CA LEU A 93 1.79 -22.84 14.74
C LEU A 93 2.44 -24.10 15.34
N SER A 94 3.25 -23.96 16.40
CA SER A 94 3.86 -25.10 17.09
C SER A 94 2.82 -26.01 17.77
N LEU A 95 1.66 -25.45 18.12
CA LEU A 95 0.51 -26.18 18.70
C LEU A 95 -0.46 -26.72 17.63
N GLY A 96 -0.16 -26.57 16.34
CA GLY A 96 -1.05 -26.98 15.24
C GLY A 96 -2.29 -26.10 15.05
N LYS A 97 -2.39 -24.97 15.75
CA LYS A 97 -3.54 -24.05 15.72
C LYS A 97 -3.45 -23.05 14.57
N ILE A 98 -3.51 -23.56 13.34
CA ILE A 98 -3.25 -22.78 12.12
C ILE A 98 -4.24 -21.61 11.94
N GLU A 99 -5.54 -21.84 12.13
CA GLU A 99 -6.55 -20.80 11.94
C GLU A 99 -6.40 -19.65 12.95
N GLU A 100 -6.09 -19.95 14.21
CA GLU A 100 -5.81 -18.93 15.24
C GLU A 100 -4.53 -18.14 14.88
N ALA A 101 -3.51 -18.82 14.36
CA ALA A 101 -2.25 -18.20 13.97
C ALA A 101 -2.40 -17.20 12.80
N ARG A 102 -3.35 -17.43 11.87
CA ARG A 102 -3.52 -16.57 10.67
C ARG A 102 -3.73 -15.10 11.00
N SER A 103 -4.50 -14.79 12.03
CA SER A 103 -4.74 -13.41 12.47
C SER A 103 -3.44 -12.72 12.91
N TYR A 104 -2.64 -13.42 13.71
CA TYR A 104 -1.34 -12.92 14.17
C TYR A 104 -0.31 -12.84 13.05
N MET A 105 -0.32 -13.79 12.10
CA MET A 105 0.53 -13.74 10.91
C MET A 105 0.26 -12.45 10.12
N ARG A 106 -1.01 -12.14 9.81
CA ARG A 106 -1.39 -10.90 9.11
C ARG A 106 -0.91 -9.64 9.83
N ARG A 107 -1.04 -9.58 11.16
CA ARG A 107 -0.59 -8.45 11.99
C ARG A 107 0.93 -8.31 12.08
N SER A 108 1.66 -9.41 11.86
CA SER A 108 3.13 -9.43 11.91
C SER A 108 3.81 -9.04 10.59
N VAL A 109 3.05 -8.93 9.49
CA VAL A 109 3.63 -8.63 8.18
C VAL A 109 4.22 -7.21 8.15
N ASP A 110 5.47 -7.12 7.71
CA ASP A 110 6.18 -5.88 7.43
C ASP A 110 6.33 -5.70 5.91
N ILE A 111 5.96 -4.54 5.38
CA ILE A 111 6.12 -4.22 3.96
C ILE A 111 7.52 -3.68 3.74
N THR A 112 8.38 -4.51 3.15
CA THR A 112 9.80 -4.19 2.94
C THR A 112 10.04 -3.38 1.67
N HIS A 113 11.14 -2.62 1.65
CA HIS A 113 11.61 -1.92 0.44
C HIS A 113 11.82 -2.87 -0.76
N SER A 114 12.19 -4.13 -0.52
CA SER A 114 12.30 -5.13 -1.59
C SER A 114 10.94 -5.47 -2.22
N MET A 115 9.86 -5.53 -1.44
CA MET A 115 8.51 -5.75 -1.96
C MET A 115 8.05 -4.54 -2.78
N ALA A 116 8.28 -3.33 -2.27
CA ALA A 116 8.01 -2.10 -3.00
C ALA A 116 8.79 -2.04 -4.32
N LEU A 117 10.09 -2.38 -4.31
CA LEU A 117 10.93 -2.41 -5.51
C LEU A 117 10.44 -3.43 -6.54
N LYS A 118 9.99 -4.61 -6.12
CA LYS A 118 9.38 -5.61 -7.02
C LYS A 118 8.14 -5.01 -7.71
N LEU A 119 7.28 -4.31 -6.96
CA LEU A 119 6.09 -3.65 -7.54
C LEU A 119 6.48 -2.54 -8.52
N ILE A 120 7.43 -1.68 -8.14
CA ILE A 120 7.94 -0.60 -9.01
C ILE A 120 8.43 -1.16 -10.36
N LYS A 121 9.20 -2.25 -10.34
CA LYS A 121 9.68 -2.90 -11.56
C LYS A 121 8.53 -3.39 -12.44
N GLU A 122 7.53 -4.02 -11.85
CA GLU A 122 6.36 -4.52 -12.59
C GLU A 122 5.47 -3.39 -13.13
N CYS A 123 5.30 -2.29 -12.40
CA CYS A 123 4.59 -1.11 -12.87
C CYS A 123 5.32 -0.42 -14.03
N ARG A 124 6.64 -0.24 -13.94
CA ARG A 124 7.43 0.37 -15.01
C ARG A 124 7.43 -0.44 -16.30
N LYS A 125 7.44 -1.78 -16.21
CA LYS A 125 7.25 -2.66 -17.38
C LYS A 125 5.91 -2.42 -18.12
N ARG A 126 4.92 -1.87 -17.41
CA ARG A 126 3.59 -1.54 -17.93
C ARG A 126 3.43 -0.05 -18.26
N ASN A 127 4.54 0.69 -18.34
CA ASN A 127 4.56 2.15 -18.56
C ASN A 127 3.77 2.94 -17.51
N VAL A 128 3.79 2.48 -16.26
CA VAL A 128 3.17 3.18 -15.13
C VAL A 128 4.22 3.96 -14.34
N ASP A 129 3.93 5.24 -14.12
CA ASP A 129 4.80 6.14 -13.37
C ASP A 129 4.90 5.72 -11.90
N CYS A 130 6.13 5.69 -11.37
CA CYS A 130 6.41 5.32 -9.98
C CYS A 130 7.38 6.33 -9.35
N ILE A 131 6.97 6.92 -8.22
CA ILE A 131 7.72 7.92 -7.45
C ILE A 131 7.99 7.34 -6.06
N VAL A 132 9.24 7.39 -5.62
CA VAL A 132 9.59 7.15 -4.21
C VAL A 132 9.72 8.52 -3.55
N ALA A 133 8.90 8.79 -2.54
CA ALA A 133 8.95 10.02 -1.78
C ALA A 133 10.29 10.12 -1.02
N PRO A 134 10.79 11.34 -0.71
CA PRO A 134 11.99 11.47 0.12
C PRO A 134 11.82 10.86 1.52
N TYR A 135 10.60 11.00 2.08
CA TYR A 135 10.17 10.45 3.35
C TYR A 135 8.80 9.78 3.19
N GLU A 136 7.73 10.38 3.70
CA GLU A 136 6.39 9.79 3.66
C GLU A 136 5.66 10.13 2.36
N ALA A 137 4.93 9.14 1.83
CA ALA A 137 4.12 9.28 0.64
C ALA A 137 3.05 10.36 0.81
N ASP A 138 2.54 10.61 2.02
CA ASP A 138 1.49 11.59 2.32
C ASP A 138 1.82 12.97 1.72
N SER A 139 3.01 13.47 2.05
CA SER A 139 3.48 14.79 1.60
C SER A 139 3.66 14.85 0.07
N GLN A 140 4.13 13.76 -0.53
CA GLN A 140 4.36 13.65 -1.96
C GLN A 140 3.03 13.55 -2.75
N LEU A 141 2.07 12.77 -2.24
CA LEU A 141 0.72 12.65 -2.77
C LEU A 141 -0.01 13.99 -2.72
N ALA A 142 0.05 14.68 -1.58
CA ALA A 142 -0.53 16.00 -1.43
C ALA A 142 0.10 17.02 -2.37
N TYR A 143 1.43 17.03 -2.50
CA TYR A 143 2.12 17.89 -3.45
C TYR A 143 1.64 17.65 -4.89
N LEU A 144 1.54 16.39 -5.33
CA LEU A 144 1.07 16.05 -6.67
C LEU A 144 -0.37 16.53 -6.92
N ASN A 145 -1.23 16.45 -5.90
CA ASN A 145 -2.61 16.92 -6.01
C ASN A 145 -2.72 18.45 -6.03
N VAL A 146 -2.07 19.13 -5.08
CA VAL A 146 -2.10 20.59 -4.94
C VAL A 146 -1.50 21.26 -6.18
N LYS A 147 -0.42 20.70 -6.74
CA LYS A 147 0.20 21.19 -7.97
C LYS A 147 -0.48 20.72 -9.25
N LYS A 148 -1.59 19.97 -9.14
CA LYS A 148 -2.39 19.47 -10.26
C LYS A 148 -1.62 18.53 -11.22
N PHE A 149 -0.54 17.92 -10.75
CA PHE A 149 0.09 16.79 -11.46
C PHE A 149 -0.82 15.55 -11.41
N ALA A 150 -1.59 15.41 -10.33
CA ALA A 150 -2.65 14.42 -10.19
C ALA A 150 -3.97 15.12 -9.85
N HIS A 151 -5.06 14.69 -10.50
CA HIS A 151 -6.40 15.26 -10.28
C HIS A 151 -7.05 14.74 -8.99
N LEU A 152 -6.67 13.54 -8.55
CA LEU A 152 -7.13 12.92 -7.31
C LEU A 152 -6.05 12.04 -6.69
N VAL A 153 -6.20 11.78 -5.39
CA VAL A 153 -5.39 10.84 -4.62
C VAL A 153 -6.23 9.63 -4.24
N ILE A 154 -5.69 8.42 -4.40
CA ILE A 154 -6.28 7.17 -3.89
C ILE A 154 -5.46 6.75 -2.66
N THR A 155 -6.10 6.72 -1.50
CA THR A 155 -5.49 6.27 -0.23
C THR A 155 -6.58 5.80 0.73
N GLU A 156 -6.20 5.08 1.78
CA GLU A 156 -7.07 4.84 2.94
C GLU A 156 -6.79 5.80 4.10
N ASP A 157 -5.73 6.62 4.00
CA ASP A 157 -5.32 7.54 5.05
C ASP A 157 -6.02 8.90 4.91
N SER A 158 -6.87 9.21 5.90
CA SER A 158 -7.59 10.48 5.97
C SER A 158 -6.69 11.68 6.22
N ASP A 159 -5.46 11.48 6.71
CA ASP A 159 -4.52 12.55 7.04
C ASP A 159 -4.18 13.39 5.81
N LEU A 160 -4.28 12.82 4.60
CA LEU A 160 -4.07 13.52 3.33
C LEU A 160 -4.98 14.75 3.15
N ILE A 161 -6.13 14.78 3.83
CA ILE A 161 -7.01 15.96 3.85
C ILE A 161 -6.32 17.13 4.57
N LEU A 162 -5.62 16.86 5.68
CA LEU A 162 -4.87 17.86 6.45
C LEU A 162 -3.67 18.41 5.67
N PHE A 163 -3.10 17.62 4.76
CA PHE A 163 -2.06 18.08 3.83
C PHE A 163 -2.60 18.96 2.68
N GLY A 164 -3.91 19.19 2.60
CA GLY A 164 -4.52 20.05 1.60
C GLY A 164 -4.92 19.36 0.29
N CYS A 165 -5.05 18.03 0.30
CA CYS A 165 -5.61 17.32 -0.85
C CYS A 165 -7.06 17.78 -1.11
N THR A 166 -7.34 18.14 -2.36
CA THR A 166 -8.65 18.66 -2.79
C THR A 166 -9.62 17.55 -3.20
N LYS A 167 -9.10 16.45 -3.76
CA LYS A 167 -9.90 15.28 -4.17
C LYS A 167 -9.19 14.00 -3.72
N VAL A 168 -9.82 13.28 -2.81
CA VAL A 168 -9.32 12.00 -2.29
C VAL A 168 -10.41 10.95 -2.46
N LEU A 169 -10.04 9.81 -3.05
CA LEU A 169 -10.88 8.62 -3.19
C LEU A 169 -10.42 7.59 -2.16
N PHE A 170 -11.26 7.39 -1.14
CA PHE A 170 -11.06 6.38 -0.11
C PHE A 170 -11.74 5.07 -0.45
N LYS A 171 -11.28 3.96 0.14
CA LYS A 171 -11.96 2.66 0.09
C LYS A 171 -12.30 2.18 -1.32
N MET A 172 -11.41 2.41 -2.29
CA MET A 172 -11.59 1.93 -3.64
C MET A 172 -11.45 0.40 -3.71
N ASP A 173 -12.42 -0.25 -4.31
CA ASP A 173 -12.47 -1.68 -4.59
C ASP A 173 -12.37 -1.94 -6.12
N LEU A 174 -12.46 -3.22 -6.50
CA LEU A 174 -12.43 -3.66 -7.91
C LEU A 174 -13.83 -3.86 -8.49
N ASP A 175 -14.87 -3.68 -7.67
CA ASP A 175 -16.27 -4.00 -7.98
C ASP A 175 -17.03 -2.78 -8.55
#